data_AF-A0A284R422-F1
#
_entry.id   AF-A0A284R422-F1
#
_cell.length_a   1.000
_cell.length_b   1.000
_cell.length_c   1.000
_cell.angle_alpha   90.00
_cell.angle_beta   90.00
_cell.angle_gamma   90.00
#
_symmetry.space_group_name_H-M   'P 1'
#
loop_
_entity.id
_entity.type
_entity.pdbx_description
1 polymer ?
#
loop_
_entity_poly.entity_id
_entity_poly.type
_entity_poly.pdbx_seq_one_letter_code
_entity_poly.pdbx_strand_id
1 'polypeptide(L)'
;MSSSTHERKRSLQDSPVNLTKMQMARTHLRALEEELRGIEETEEEIQQIMSHTDALEAILGATKKVKISFSAVSATDLSNMGVERKRLAINQGALSKQLGSPAVNATSLNDLQTQLKRIYRHVSMRYESGARMVLDAILLTVAEASVNGGVKLPVAIFPEMWVAPGDGVPIKNLTTGFEVWLTGTTDYGVCTYKDESMRTRILKAAVYDIMIGAMNRINVTMVQGKREDQELYDSMPEATSQAVALSEVTGSKAVRYCLSDGRTWIFSLFVKDEQGRRISYEGDPFTIIEPRLDAEDTFKKDIQTVAELLYHWVVSDVDPLNDPLYTLKDF
;
A
#
# COMPACT_ATOMS: atom_id res chain seq x y z
N MET A 1 -32.63 10.33 25.89
CA MET A 1 -31.21 9.98 25.70
C MET A 1 -31.16 8.80 24.75
N SER A 2 -30.87 9.05 23.47
CA SER A 2 -30.91 8.02 22.41
C SER A 2 -29.53 7.38 22.24
N SER A 3 -29.45 6.08 22.50
CA SER A 3 -28.31 5.25 22.14
C SER A 3 -28.32 4.97 20.63
N SER A 4 -27.37 5.52 19.88
CA SER A 4 -27.13 5.09 18.50
C SER A 4 -26.10 3.96 18.50
N THR A 5 -26.58 2.72 18.55
CA THR A 5 -25.83 1.53 18.19
C THR A 5 -25.62 1.53 16.68
N HIS A 6 -24.40 1.83 16.22
CA HIS A 6 -24.03 1.66 14.81
C HIS A 6 -23.82 0.17 14.52
N GLU A 7 -24.82 -0.49 13.94
CA GLU A 7 -24.66 -1.81 13.37
C GLU A 7 -23.85 -1.72 12.06
N ARG A 8 -22.69 -2.41 12.02
CA ARG A 8 -21.90 -2.63 10.80
C ARG A 8 -22.75 -3.40 9.79
N LYS A 9 -23.03 -2.80 8.64
CA LYS A 9 -23.59 -3.51 7.48
C LYS A 9 -22.65 -4.64 7.07
N ARG A 10 -23.12 -5.88 7.18
CA ARG A 10 -22.49 -7.05 6.54
C ARG A 10 -22.48 -6.83 5.03
N SER A 11 -21.30 -6.79 4.44
CA SER A 11 -21.14 -6.74 2.99
C SER A 11 -21.73 -8.02 2.38
N LEU A 12 -22.61 -7.84 1.39
CA LEU A 12 -23.03 -8.92 0.51
C LEU A 12 -21.77 -9.53 -0.13
N GLN A 13 -21.70 -10.86 -0.09
CA GLN A 13 -20.63 -11.64 -0.69
C GLN A 13 -20.83 -11.60 -2.22
N ASP A 14 -20.40 -10.51 -2.85
CA ASP A 14 -20.41 -10.38 -4.31
C ASP A 14 -19.35 -11.34 -4.86
N SER A 15 -19.80 -12.42 -5.48
CA SER A 15 -18.92 -13.33 -6.21
C SER A 15 -18.30 -12.55 -7.37
N PRO A 16 -16.97 -12.50 -7.51
CA PRO A 16 -16.32 -11.72 -8.56
C PRO A 16 -16.74 -12.28 -9.92
N VAL A 17 -17.41 -11.44 -10.70
CA VAL A 17 -17.80 -11.75 -12.07
C VAL A 17 -16.52 -11.89 -12.90
N ASN A 18 -16.34 -13.04 -13.56
CA ASN A 18 -15.16 -13.32 -14.36
C ASN A 18 -15.18 -12.49 -15.65
N LEU A 19 -14.52 -11.34 -15.62
CA LEU A 19 -14.46 -10.38 -16.73
C LEU A 19 -13.77 -10.95 -17.98
N THR A 20 -12.93 -11.97 -17.85
CA THR A 20 -12.31 -12.67 -18.99
C THR A 20 -13.38 -13.41 -19.80
N LYS A 21 -14.33 -14.07 -19.13
CA LYS A 21 -15.50 -14.67 -19.79
C LYS A 21 -16.40 -13.61 -20.44
N MET A 22 -16.53 -12.42 -19.83
CA MET A 22 -17.32 -11.33 -20.40
C MET A 22 -16.65 -10.67 -21.62
N GLN A 23 -15.34 -10.48 -21.58
CA GLN A 23 -14.57 -9.98 -22.73
C GLN A 23 -14.58 -11.01 -23.86
N MET A 24 -14.40 -12.29 -23.57
CA MET A 24 -14.56 -13.35 -24.56
C MET A 24 -15.97 -13.38 -25.14
N ALA A 25 -17.02 -13.20 -24.33
CA ALA A 25 -18.40 -13.13 -24.79
C ALA A 25 -18.63 -11.90 -25.70
N ARG A 26 -18.04 -10.75 -25.37
CA ARG A 26 -18.10 -9.54 -26.20
C ARG A 26 -17.36 -9.70 -27.53
N THR A 27 -16.24 -10.42 -27.53
CA THR A 27 -15.47 -10.70 -28.75
C THR A 27 -16.22 -11.70 -29.64
N HIS A 28 -16.87 -12.72 -29.04
CA HIS A 28 -17.76 -13.63 -29.75
C HIS A 28 -19.00 -12.93 -30.29
N LEU A 29 -19.58 -11.97 -29.57
CA LEU A 29 -20.73 -11.19 -30.04
C LEU A 29 -20.40 -10.37 -31.30
N ARG A 30 -19.23 -9.71 -31.34
CA ARG A 30 -18.78 -9.00 -32.54
C ARG A 30 -18.47 -9.93 -33.72
N ALA A 31 -17.94 -11.12 -33.42
CA ALA A 31 -17.72 -12.13 -34.45
C ALA A 31 -19.06 -12.65 -35.01
N LEU A 32 -20.05 -12.86 -34.14
CA LEU A 32 -21.41 -13.25 -34.52
C LEU A 32 -22.08 -12.16 -35.37
N GLU A 33 -21.90 -10.89 -35.02
CA GLU A 33 -22.41 -9.73 -35.77
C GLU A 33 -21.86 -9.69 -37.21
N GLU A 34 -20.57 -9.95 -37.39
CA GLU A 34 -19.96 -10.01 -38.73
C GLU A 34 -20.33 -11.31 -39.49
N GLU A 35 -20.52 -12.44 -38.81
CA GLU A 35 -20.99 -13.69 -39.45
C GLU A 35 -22.45 -13.58 -39.93
N LEU A 36 -23.32 -12.94 -39.15
CA LEU A 36 -24.73 -12.73 -39.50
C LEU A 36 -24.91 -11.75 -40.66
N ARG A 37 -23.95 -10.85 -40.88
CA ARG A 37 -23.96 -9.88 -41.98
C ARG A 37 -23.88 -10.54 -43.38
N GLY A 38 -23.53 -11.82 -43.44
CA GLY A 38 -23.43 -12.62 -44.67
C GLY A 38 -24.59 -13.58 -44.95
N ILE A 39 -25.62 -13.62 -44.09
CA ILE A 39 -26.75 -14.55 -44.20
C ILE A 39 -27.96 -13.83 -44.82
N GLU A 40 -28.64 -14.45 -45.79
CA GLU A 40 -29.93 -13.98 -46.33
C GLU A 40 -31.06 -14.26 -45.32
N GLU A 41 -31.08 -13.52 -44.22
CA GLU A 41 -32.23 -13.39 -43.33
C GLU A 41 -33.08 -12.18 -43.74
N THR A 42 -34.35 -12.15 -43.32
CA THR A 42 -35.18 -10.97 -43.62
C THR A 42 -34.63 -9.75 -42.87
N GLU A 43 -34.70 -8.57 -43.49
CA GLU A 43 -34.15 -7.32 -42.94
C GLU A 43 -34.68 -7.02 -41.52
N GLU A 44 -35.89 -7.51 -41.21
CA GLU A 44 -36.52 -7.42 -39.89
C GLU A 44 -35.85 -8.31 -38.82
N GLU A 45 -35.41 -9.52 -39.17
CA GLU A 45 -34.74 -10.46 -38.26
C GLU A 45 -33.32 -9.97 -37.93
N ILE A 46 -32.58 -9.48 -38.93
CA ILE A 46 -31.24 -8.90 -38.75
C ILE A 46 -31.31 -7.66 -37.85
N GLN A 47 -32.28 -6.78 -38.09
CA GLN A 47 -32.47 -5.58 -37.27
C GLN A 47 -32.79 -5.93 -35.81
N GLN A 48 -33.56 -6.99 -35.58
CA GLN A 48 -33.91 -7.45 -34.24
C GLN A 48 -32.69 -8.04 -33.52
N ILE A 49 -31.88 -8.87 -34.20
CA ILE A 49 -30.66 -9.44 -33.64
C ILE A 49 -29.62 -8.36 -33.32
N MET A 50 -29.42 -7.38 -34.21
CA MET A 50 -28.54 -6.23 -33.95
C MET A 50 -28.99 -5.43 -32.72
N SER A 51 -30.30 -5.17 -32.60
CA SER A 51 -30.88 -4.54 -31.41
C SER A 51 -30.58 -5.32 -30.12
N HIS A 52 -30.68 -6.64 -30.16
CA HIS A 52 -30.34 -7.50 -29.01
C HIS A 52 -28.84 -7.48 -28.68
N THR A 53 -27.98 -7.42 -29.70
CA THR A 53 -26.52 -7.30 -29.56
C THR A 53 -26.13 -5.96 -28.97
N ASP A 54 -26.73 -4.86 -29.43
CA ASP A 54 -26.56 -3.51 -28.88
C ASP A 54 -27.02 -3.43 -27.42
N ALA A 55 -28.16 -4.05 -27.10
CA ALA A 55 -28.65 -4.14 -25.73
C ALA A 55 -27.71 -4.95 -24.83
N LEU A 56 -27.15 -6.05 -25.34
CA LEU A 56 -26.12 -6.83 -24.66
C LEU A 56 -24.83 -6.04 -24.49
N GLU A 57 -24.35 -5.32 -25.51
CA GLU A 57 -23.16 -4.46 -25.39
C GLU A 57 -23.40 -3.29 -24.44
N ALA A 58 -24.62 -2.74 -24.38
CA ALA A 58 -25.01 -1.73 -23.41
C ALA A 58 -25.09 -2.29 -21.98
N ILE A 59 -25.61 -3.52 -21.78
CA ILE A 59 -25.62 -4.21 -20.48
C ILE A 59 -24.19 -4.56 -20.04
N LEU A 60 -23.36 -5.03 -20.96
CA LEU A 60 -21.94 -5.32 -20.75
C LEU A 60 -21.14 -4.02 -20.47
N GLY A 61 -21.48 -2.91 -21.13
CA GLY A 61 -20.92 -1.58 -20.89
C GLY A 61 -21.41 -0.94 -19.59
N ALA A 62 -22.63 -1.29 -19.14
CA ALA A 62 -23.21 -0.90 -17.87
C ALA A 62 -22.82 -1.83 -16.71
N THR A 63 -22.00 -2.87 -16.95
CA THR A 63 -21.59 -3.80 -15.90
C THR A 63 -20.74 -3.07 -14.88
N LYS A 64 -21.21 -3.10 -13.63
CA LYS A 64 -20.66 -2.40 -12.47
C LYS A 64 -19.13 -2.59 -12.41
N LYS A 65 -18.36 -1.48 -12.45
CA LYS A 65 -16.91 -1.49 -12.20
C LYS A 65 -16.64 -2.33 -10.94
N VAL A 66 -15.80 -3.36 -11.04
CA VAL A 66 -15.45 -4.19 -9.89
C VAL A 66 -14.61 -3.33 -8.96
N LYS A 67 -15.20 -2.91 -7.85
CA LYS A 67 -14.54 -2.08 -6.82
C LYS A 67 -14.14 -2.97 -5.66
N ILE A 68 -12.86 -2.95 -5.28
CA ILE A 68 -12.33 -3.69 -4.15
C ILE A 68 -11.69 -2.68 -3.20
N SER A 69 -12.07 -2.72 -1.92
CA SER A 69 -11.38 -1.96 -0.87
C SER A 69 -10.01 -2.58 -0.60
N PHE A 70 -8.98 -1.78 -0.32
CA PHE A 70 -7.64 -2.28 0.03
C PHE A 70 -7.68 -3.39 1.10
N SER A 71 -8.49 -3.19 2.14
CA SER A 71 -8.69 -4.15 3.23
C SER A 71 -9.41 -5.45 2.89
N ALA A 72 -9.93 -5.57 1.67
CA ALA A 72 -10.59 -6.78 1.15
C ALA A 72 -9.78 -7.46 0.04
N VAL A 73 -8.62 -6.91 -0.33
CA VAL A 73 -7.77 -7.50 -1.39
C VAL A 73 -7.18 -8.80 -0.88
N SER A 74 -7.31 -9.86 -1.69
CA SER A 74 -6.66 -11.15 -1.44
C SER A 74 -5.40 -11.33 -2.29
N ALA A 75 -4.59 -12.35 -1.96
CA ALA A 75 -3.45 -12.73 -2.79
C ALA A 75 -3.87 -13.12 -4.23
N THR A 76 -5.04 -13.72 -4.40
CA THR A 76 -5.61 -14.06 -5.72
C THR A 76 -5.91 -12.81 -6.53
N ASP A 77 -6.45 -11.77 -5.89
CA ASP A 77 -6.73 -10.50 -6.57
C ASP A 77 -5.44 -9.84 -7.07
N LEU A 78 -4.38 -9.86 -6.26
CA LEU A 78 -3.06 -9.37 -6.68
C LEU A 78 -2.51 -10.13 -7.89
N SER A 79 -2.63 -11.47 -7.89
CA SER A 79 -2.24 -12.28 -9.03
C SER A 79 -3.05 -11.93 -10.29
N ASN A 80 -4.37 -11.68 -10.15
CA ASN A 80 -5.22 -11.24 -11.25
C ASN A 80 -4.82 -9.86 -11.77
N MET A 81 -4.38 -8.95 -10.88
CA MET A 81 -3.80 -7.65 -11.23
C MET A 81 -2.41 -7.76 -11.89
N GLY A 82 -1.84 -8.96 -11.99
CA GLY A 82 -0.53 -9.22 -12.59
C GLY A 82 0.63 -8.88 -11.67
N VAL A 83 0.41 -8.89 -10.36
CA VAL A 83 1.45 -8.66 -9.36
C VAL A 83 2.14 -9.98 -9.04
N GLU A 84 3.42 -10.06 -9.36
CA GLU A 84 4.30 -11.13 -8.93
C GLU A 84 4.86 -10.85 -7.55
N ARG A 85 5.10 -11.90 -6.76
CA ARG A 85 5.73 -11.79 -5.44
C ARG A 85 7.16 -12.31 -5.50
N LYS A 86 8.08 -11.56 -4.92
CA LYS A 86 9.51 -11.85 -4.82
C LYS A 86 10.04 -11.48 -3.44
N ARG A 87 11.31 -11.77 -3.16
CA ARG A 87 11.92 -11.52 -1.85
C ARG A 87 12.79 -10.27 -1.84
N LEU A 88 12.63 -9.46 -0.79
CA LEU A 88 13.55 -8.40 -0.39
C LEU A 88 14.40 -8.89 0.78
N ALA A 89 15.70 -9.09 0.58
CA ALA A 89 16.61 -9.51 1.65
C ALA A 89 17.47 -8.33 2.10
N ILE A 90 17.28 -7.89 3.35
CA ILE A 90 18.08 -6.82 3.96
C ILE A 90 19.53 -7.27 4.08
N ASN A 91 20.44 -6.42 3.58
CA ASN A 91 21.87 -6.65 3.65
C ASN A 91 22.36 -6.33 5.07
N GLN A 92 22.59 -7.38 5.86
CA GLN A 92 23.04 -7.27 7.25
C GLN A 92 24.35 -6.50 7.41
N GLY A 93 25.26 -6.57 6.42
CA GLY A 93 26.51 -5.81 6.43
C GLY A 93 26.29 -4.31 6.23
N ALA A 94 25.39 -3.93 5.31
CA ALA A 94 25.01 -2.54 5.09
C ALA A 94 24.24 -1.97 6.29
N LEU A 95 23.28 -2.75 6.82
CA LEU A 95 22.52 -2.39 8.03
C LEU A 95 23.47 -2.19 9.22
N SER A 96 24.41 -3.10 9.46
CA SER A 96 25.37 -2.97 10.57
C SER A 96 26.24 -1.71 10.44
N LYS A 97 26.64 -1.33 9.21
CA LYS A 97 27.37 -0.07 8.97
C LYS A 97 26.50 1.15 9.29
N GLN A 98 25.23 1.12 8.88
CA GLN A 98 24.28 2.20 9.19
C GLN A 98 24.07 2.32 10.70
N LEU A 99 23.88 1.20 11.41
CA LEU A 99 23.75 1.19 12.88
C LEU A 99 25.02 1.66 13.62
N GLY A 100 26.19 1.54 12.99
CA GLY A 100 27.46 2.05 13.52
C GLY A 100 27.63 3.57 13.37
N SER A 101 26.84 4.22 12.51
CA SER A 101 26.79 5.67 12.33
C SER A 101 25.33 6.14 12.25
N PRO A 102 24.58 6.02 13.35
CA PRO A 102 23.12 6.20 13.35
C PRO A 102 22.74 7.63 12.95
N ALA A 103 21.75 7.74 12.08
CA ALA A 103 21.21 9.03 11.68
C ALA A 103 20.22 9.58 12.73
N VAL A 104 19.51 8.69 13.42
CA VAL A 104 18.65 9.02 14.55
C VAL A 104 19.54 9.18 15.79
N ASN A 105 19.59 10.39 16.33
CA ASN A 105 20.49 10.69 17.44
C ASN A 105 20.13 9.89 18.72
N ALA A 106 21.12 9.70 19.59
CA ALA A 106 20.96 8.90 20.81
C ALA A 106 19.89 9.44 21.78
N THR A 107 19.71 10.76 21.84
CA THR A 107 18.69 11.38 22.70
C THR A 107 17.30 11.00 22.22
N SER A 108 17.00 11.21 20.95
CA SER A 108 15.73 10.83 20.32
C SER A 108 15.45 9.33 20.44
N LEU A 109 16.46 8.48 20.30
CA LEU A 109 16.31 7.03 20.52
C LEU A 109 16.00 6.66 21.98
N ASN A 110 16.62 7.33 22.96
CA ASN A 110 16.34 7.09 24.37
C ASN A 110 14.93 7.58 24.77
N ASP A 111 14.49 8.71 24.21
CA ASP A 111 13.14 9.24 24.41
C ASP A 111 12.10 8.30 23.81
N LEU A 112 12.33 7.82 22.58
CA LEU A 112 11.51 6.80 21.94
C LEU A 112 11.46 5.51 22.78
N GLN A 113 12.60 5.02 23.26
CA GLN A 113 12.65 3.83 24.12
C GLN A 113 11.80 4.02 25.39
N THR A 114 11.87 5.20 26.01
CA THR A 114 11.08 5.55 27.19
C THR A 114 9.59 5.59 26.86
N GLN A 115 9.21 6.19 25.74
CA GLN A 115 7.81 6.26 25.29
C GLN A 115 7.25 4.86 24.97
N LEU A 116 8.00 4.03 24.25
CA LEU A 116 7.57 2.67 23.92
C LEU A 116 7.44 1.81 25.18
N LYS A 117 8.35 1.92 26.15
CA LYS A 117 8.20 1.27 27.47
C LYS A 117 6.89 1.68 28.16
N ARG A 118 6.52 2.96 28.10
CA ARG A 118 5.25 3.43 28.68
C ARG A 118 4.04 2.87 27.94
N ILE A 119 4.09 2.81 26.61
CA ILE A 119 3.01 2.23 25.79
C ILE A 119 2.84 0.75 26.14
N TYR A 120 3.90 -0.05 26.06
CA TYR A 120 3.84 -1.49 26.38
C TYR A 120 3.40 -1.77 27.83
N ARG A 121 3.71 -0.87 28.77
CA ARG A 121 3.33 -1.03 30.19
C ARG A 121 1.86 -0.68 30.46
N HIS A 122 1.27 0.23 29.70
CA HIS A 122 -0.01 0.85 30.07
C HIS A 122 -1.11 0.73 29.02
N VAL A 123 -0.79 0.27 27.81
CA VAL A 123 -1.73 0.19 26.68
C VAL A 123 -1.90 -1.26 26.26
N SER A 124 -3.15 -1.66 26.03
CA SER A 124 -3.46 -2.98 25.48
C SER A 124 -3.02 -3.06 24.02
N MET A 125 -2.05 -3.92 23.73
CA MET A 125 -1.62 -4.23 22.36
C MET A 125 -2.58 -5.18 21.62
N ARG A 126 -3.69 -5.60 22.28
CA ARG A 126 -4.72 -6.44 21.64
C ARG A 126 -5.58 -5.66 20.65
N TYR A 127 -5.67 -4.35 20.82
CA TYR A 127 -6.49 -3.50 19.97
C TYR A 127 -5.62 -2.72 19.00
N GLU A 128 -6.16 -2.44 17.82
CA GLU A 128 -5.51 -1.62 16.79
C GLU A 128 -4.97 -0.29 17.37
N SER A 129 -5.71 0.36 18.27
CA SER A 129 -5.25 1.61 18.88
C SER A 129 -3.90 1.50 19.60
N GLY A 130 -3.56 0.35 20.19
CA GLY A 130 -2.28 0.15 20.87
C GLY A 130 -1.09 0.07 19.90
N ALA A 131 -1.24 -0.71 18.83
CA ALA A 131 -0.27 -0.77 17.73
C ALA A 131 -0.06 0.61 17.09
N ARG A 132 -1.15 1.36 16.90
CA ARG A 132 -1.11 2.72 16.34
C ARG A 132 -0.27 3.69 17.18
N MET A 133 -0.34 3.61 18.51
CA MET A 133 0.50 4.43 19.39
C MET A 133 2.01 4.14 19.23
N VAL A 134 2.39 2.89 18.95
CA VAL A 134 3.79 2.52 18.70
C VAL A 134 4.25 3.06 17.34
N LEU A 135 3.41 2.89 16.31
CA LEU A 135 3.65 3.42 14.96
C LEU A 135 3.83 4.94 15.00
N ASP A 136 2.92 5.67 15.66
CA ASP A 136 2.98 7.12 15.81
C ASP A 136 4.27 7.57 16.51
N ALA A 137 4.66 6.91 17.59
CA ALA A 137 5.89 7.23 18.32
C ALA A 137 7.13 7.11 17.43
N ILE A 138 7.27 5.99 16.71
CA ILE A 138 8.41 5.74 15.82
C ILE A 138 8.41 6.73 14.65
N LEU A 139 7.26 6.94 14.01
CA LEU A 139 7.13 7.87 12.89
C LEU A 139 7.50 9.31 13.28
N LEU A 140 7.01 9.78 14.43
CA LEU A 140 7.34 11.12 14.92
C LEU A 140 8.82 11.26 15.25
N THR A 141 9.44 10.27 15.89
CA THR A 141 10.89 10.27 16.14
C THR A 141 11.69 10.32 14.84
N VAL A 142 11.30 9.54 13.83
CA VAL A 142 11.96 9.52 12.52
C VAL A 142 11.78 10.85 11.77
N ALA A 143 10.58 11.44 11.80
CA ALA A 143 10.32 12.73 11.19
C ALA A 143 11.15 13.84 11.84
N GLU A 144 11.24 13.85 13.17
CA GLU A 144 12.06 14.81 13.91
C GLU A 144 13.56 14.62 13.63
N ALA A 145 14.03 13.38 13.58
CA ALA A 145 15.41 13.08 13.17
C ALA A 145 15.71 13.52 11.73
N SER A 146 14.72 13.48 10.84
CA SER A 146 14.86 13.92 9.44
C SER A 146 15.06 15.44 9.33
N VAL A 147 14.30 16.19 10.14
CA VAL A 147 14.36 17.66 10.21
C VAL A 147 15.64 18.14 10.92
N ASN A 148 15.99 17.51 12.04
CA ASN A 148 17.10 17.95 12.88
C ASN A 148 18.46 17.31 12.52
N GLY A 149 18.44 16.25 11.72
CA GLY A 149 19.63 15.50 11.31
C GLY A 149 20.46 16.18 10.23
N GLY A 150 21.44 15.45 9.68
CA GLY A 150 22.34 15.98 8.65
C GLY A 150 21.64 16.36 7.34
N VAL A 151 20.56 15.64 7.00
CA VAL A 151 19.83 15.78 5.74
C VAL A 151 18.86 16.99 5.77
N LYS A 152 18.36 17.37 6.94
CA LYS A 152 17.46 18.52 7.17
C LYS A 152 16.26 18.57 6.22
N LEU A 153 15.60 17.42 6.04
CA LEU A 153 14.42 17.31 5.19
C LEU A 153 13.15 17.39 6.03
N PRO A 154 12.26 18.36 5.76
CA PRO A 154 10.91 18.37 6.29
C PRO A 154 10.13 17.10 5.91
N VAL A 155 9.41 16.54 6.88
CA VAL A 155 8.60 15.32 6.73
C VAL A 155 7.16 15.60 7.13
N ALA A 156 6.21 15.16 6.30
CA ALA A 156 4.79 15.15 6.60
C ALA A 156 4.31 13.70 6.78
N ILE A 157 3.48 13.49 7.80
CA ILE A 157 2.83 12.22 8.09
C ILE A 157 1.33 12.43 7.94
N PHE A 158 0.69 11.56 7.15
CA PHE A 158 -0.73 11.59 6.85
C PHE A 158 -1.37 10.30 7.36
N PRO A 159 -1.94 10.31 8.58
CA PRO A 159 -2.79 9.23 9.02
C PRO A 159 -4.03 9.15 8.12
N GLU A 160 -4.47 7.95 7.77
CA GLU A 160 -5.65 7.69 6.94
C GLU A 160 -5.60 8.40 5.58
N MET A 161 -4.42 8.38 4.94
CA MET A 161 -4.22 9.03 3.66
C MET A 161 -5.03 8.32 2.56
N TRP A 162 -5.85 9.09 1.87
CA TRP A 162 -6.57 8.65 0.69
C TRP A 162 -5.58 8.49 -0.46
N VAL A 163 -5.57 7.35 -1.14
CA VAL A 163 -4.72 7.18 -2.34
C VAL A 163 -5.48 7.61 -3.60
N ALA A 164 -6.81 7.49 -3.59
CA ALA A 164 -7.67 7.79 -4.73
C ALA A 164 -8.81 8.74 -4.35
N PRO A 165 -9.09 9.80 -5.14
CA PRO A 165 -10.34 10.53 -5.01
C PRO A 165 -11.51 9.80 -5.72
N GLY A 166 -12.69 9.81 -5.10
CA GLY A 166 -13.94 9.41 -5.75
C GLY A 166 -14.11 7.90 -6.00
N ASP A 167 -13.89 7.48 -7.24
CA ASP A 167 -14.32 6.17 -7.77
C ASP A 167 -13.33 5.01 -7.54
N GLY A 168 -12.11 5.31 -7.09
CA GLY A 168 -11.00 4.35 -6.94
C GLY A 168 -9.93 4.47 -8.02
N VAL A 169 -8.80 3.78 -7.83
CA VAL A 169 -7.70 3.70 -8.80
C VAL A 169 -7.93 2.52 -9.75
N PRO A 170 -8.04 2.74 -11.06
CA PRO A 170 -8.16 1.64 -12.02
C PRO A 170 -6.83 0.90 -12.15
N ILE A 171 -6.84 -0.40 -11.90
CA ILE A 171 -5.73 -1.31 -12.13
C ILE A 171 -6.11 -2.24 -13.28
N LYS A 172 -5.33 -2.20 -14.35
CA LYS A 172 -5.49 -3.06 -15.52
C LYS A 172 -4.30 -4.00 -15.66
N ASN A 173 -4.57 -5.29 -15.77
CA ASN A 173 -3.60 -6.28 -16.22
C ASN A 173 -3.65 -6.33 -17.74
N LEU A 174 -2.56 -5.90 -18.39
CA LEU A 174 -2.49 -5.80 -19.85
C LEU A 174 -2.45 -7.18 -20.54
N THR A 175 -1.98 -8.21 -19.83
CA THR A 175 -1.86 -9.57 -20.38
C THR A 175 -3.20 -10.30 -20.36
N THR A 176 -3.95 -10.20 -19.27
CA THR A 176 -5.22 -10.94 -19.09
C THR A 176 -6.47 -10.12 -19.38
N GLY A 177 -6.31 -8.79 -19.52
CA GLY A 177 -7.44 -7.86 -19.65
C GLY A 177 -8.22 -7.63 -18.36
N PHE A 178 -7.80 -8.22 -17.24
CA PHE A 178 -8.43 -8.04 -15.93
C PHE A 178 -8.36 -6.58 -15.50
N GLU A 179 -9.48 -6.05 -15.00
CA GLU A 179 -9.59 -4.66 -14.57
C GLU A 179 -10.36 -4.56 -13.26
N VAL A 180 -9.84 -3.78 -12.32
CA VAL A 180 -10.41 -3.58 -10.99
C VAL A 180 -10.15 -2.15 -10.53
N TRP A 181 -11.05 -1.60 -9.70
CA TRP A 181 -10.90 -0.30 -9.07
C TRP A 181 -10.57 -0.49 -7.60
N LEU A 182 -9.34 -0.14 -7.23
CA LEU A 182 -8.92 -0.16 -5.83
C LEU A 182 -9.43 1.08 -5.10
N THR A 183 -10.05 0.88 -3.94
CA THR A 183 -10.64 1.95 -3.12
C THR A 183 -10.18 1.85 -1.67
N GLY A 184 -10.42 2.90 -0.88
CA GLY A 184 -10.09 2.94 0.54
C GLY A 184 -8.95 3.91 0.87
N THR A 185 -8.44 3.80 2.10
CA THR A 185 -7.38 4.64 2.67
C THR A 185 -6.18 3.77 3.03
N THR A 186 -5.00 4.36 2.98
CA THR A 186 -3.80 3.83 3.65
C THR A 186 -3.82 4.26 5.11
N ASP A 187 -3.29 3.46 6.04
CA ASP A 187 -3.26 3.86 7.46
C ASP A 187 -2.29 5.03 7.69
N TYR A 188 -1.16 5.02 6.98
CA TYR A 188 -0.21 6.13 6.95
C TYR A 188 0.37 6.34 5.55
N GLY A 189 0.44 7.60 5.14
CA GLY A 189 1.35 8.06 4.09
C GLY A 189 2.43 8.97 4.67
N VAL A 190 3.69 8.76 4.30
CA VAL A 190 4.81 9.60 4.75
C VAL A 190 5.53 10.18 3.54
N CYS A 191 5.77 11.49 3.53
CA CYS A 191 6.51 12.14 2.45
C CYS A 191 7.47 13.21 2.95
N THR A 192 8.57 13.39 2.23
CA THR A 192 9.46 14.55 2.38
C THR A 192 9.03 15.69 1.46
N TYR A 193 9.31 16.93 1.84
CA TYR A 193 9.05 18.09 0.98
C TYR A 193 10.20 19.11 1.04
N LYS A 194 10.26 19.97 0.02
CA LYS A 194 11.44 20.83 -0.23
C LYS A 194 11.73 21.86 0.86
N ASP A 195 10.69 22.45 1.44
CA ASP A 195 10.81 23.62 2.33
C ASP A 195 9.66 23.68 3.35
N GLU A 196 9.98 24.01 4.59
CA GLU A 196 9.03 24.30 5.68
C GLU A 196 7.96 25.33 5.32
N SER A 197 8.23 26.25 4.40
CA SER A 197 7.21 27.18 3.89
C SER A 197 6.01 26.45 3.26
N MET A 198 6.20 25.22 2.76
CA MET A 198 5.14 24.39 2.17
C MET A 198 4.34 23.61 3.21
N ARG A 199 4.76 23.57 4.48
CA ARG A 199 4.16 22.75 5.54
C ARG A 199 2.65 22.94 5.64
N THR A 200 2.20 24.19 5.73
CA THR A 200 0.76 24.51 5.86
C THR A 200 -0.02 24.07 4.63
N ARG A 201 0.56 24.19 3.45
CA ARG A 201 -0.06 23.76 2.20
C ARG A 201 -0.18 22.24 2.17
N ILE A 202 0.90 21.53 2.48
CA ILE A 202 1.00 20.07 2.42
C ILE A 202 0.12 19.39 3.47
N LEU A 203 0.17 19.83 4.73
CA LEU A 203 -0.63 19.24 5.82
C LEU A 203 -2.13 19.52 5.71
N LYS A 204 -2.55 20.49 4.87
CA LYS A 204 -3.96 20.83 4.63
C LYS A 204 -4.42 20.52 3.21
N ALA A 205 -3.56 19.91 2.40
CA ALA A 205 -3.79 19.67 0.99
C ALA A 205 -4.60 18.39 0.74
N ALA A 206 -5.31 18.37 -0.39
CA ALA A 206 -5.76 17.12 -0.97
C ALA A 206 -4.55 16.31 -1.49
N VAL A 207 -4.71 15.00 -1.66
CA VAL A 207 -3.68 14.05 -2.12
C VAL A 207 -2.92 14.54 -3.35
N TYR A 208 -3.63 15.15 -4.30
CA TYR A 208 -3.02 15.72 -5.51
C TYR A 208 -2.04 16.88 -5.20
N ASP A 209 -2.41 17.78 -4.29
CA ASP A 209 -1.53 18.86 -3.83
C ASP A 209 -0.37 18.34 -2.96
N ILE A 210 -0.61 17.27 -2.17
CA ILE A 210 0.44 16.55 -1.43
C ILE A 210 1.46 16.01 -2.43
N MET A 211 1.02 15.37 -3.51
CA MET A 211 1.91 14.76 -4.50
C MET A 211 2.74 15.78 -5.27
N ILE A 212 2.16 16.93 -5.63
CA ILE A 212 2.90 18.05 -6.24
C ILE A 212 3.95 18.60 -5.26
N GLY A 213 3.60 18.75 -3.98
CA GLY A 213 4.49 19.28 -2.95
C GLY A 213 5.58 18.31 -2.49
N ALA A 214 5.26 17.02 -2.47
CA ALA A 214 6.15 15.92 -2.12
C ALA A 214 7.04 15.47 -3.28
N MET A 215 6.96 16.11 -4.45
CA MET A 215 7.68 15.71 -5.67
C MET A 215 7.46 14.22 -6.03
N ASN A 216 6.23 13.71 -5.87
CA ASN A 216 5.88 12.30 -6.07
C ASN A 216 6.62 11.31 -5.15
N ARG A 217 7.13 11.77 -4.00
CA ARG A 217 7.80 10.94 -3.00
C ARG A 217 6.90 10.69 -1.79
N ILE A 218 5.86 9.87 -1.96
CA ILE A 218 5.34 9.16 -0.79
C ILE A 218 6.30 8.00 -0.55
N ASN A 219 7.13 8.18 0.46
CA ASN A 219 8.31 7.37 0.72
C ASN A 219 7.95 6.07 1.45
N VAL A 220 6.83 6.06 2.18
CA VAL A 220 6.32 4.87 2.88
C VAL A 220 4.80 4.95 2.96
N THR A 221 4.10 3.93 2.48
CA THR A 221 2.74 3.62 2.97
C THR A 221 2.85 2.56 4.05
N MET A 222 2.19 2.76 5.18
CA MET A 222 2.11 1.73 6.21
C MET A 222 0.71 1.17 6.31
N VAL A 223 0.62 -0.16 6.34
CA VAL A 223 -0.59 -0.87 6.73
C VAL A 223 -0.46 -1.34 8.15
N GLN A 224 -1.53 -1.17 8.89
CA GLN A 224 -1.69 -1.66 10.23
C GLN A 224 -2.24 -3.09 10.18
N GLY A 225 -1.45 -4.06 10.68
CA GLY A 225 -1.95 -5.43 10.85
C GLY A 225 -3.08 -5.47 11.89
N LYS A 226 -4.23 -6.04 11.50
CA LYS A 226 -5.36 -6.26 12.42
C LYS A 226 -5.08 -7.52 13.23
N ARG A 227 -5.26 -7.50 14.55
CA ARG A 227 -5.13 -8.70 15.39
C ARG A 227 -6.41 -9.01 16.15
N GLU A 228 -6.90 -10.22 15.91
CA GLU A 228 -7.36 -11.13 16.98
C GLU A 228 -7.00 -12.60 16.64
N ASP A 229 -6.84 -13.01 15.36
CA ASP A 229 -6.40 -14.39 14.98
C ASP A 229 -5.62 -14.51 13.63
N GLN A 230 -5.16 -13.41 13.01
CA GLN A 230 -4.46 -13.44 11.71
C GLN A 230 -2.95 -13.24 11.84
N GLU A 231 -2.18 -13.94 11.00
CA GLU A 231 -0.75 -13.67 10.87
C GLU A 231 -0.55 -12.32 10.18
N LEU A 232 0.48 -11.56 10.57
CA LEU A 232 0.74 -10.24 9.97
C LEU A 232 0.79 -10.33 8.44
N TYR A 233 1.40 -11.39 7.91
CA TYR A 233 1.49 -11.64 6.46
C TYR A 233 0.13 -11.73 5.74
N ASP A 234 -0.96 -12.04 6.43
CA ASP A 234 -2.31 -12.05 5.85
C ASP A 234 -2.76 -10.65 5.40
N SER A 235 -2.15 -9.59 5.96
CA SER A 235 -2.38 -8.19 5.57
C SER A 235 -1.42 -7.70 4.47
N MET A 236 -0.49 -8.53 3.99
CA MET A 236 0.39 -8.15 2.87
C MET A 236 -0.35 -7.81 1.57
N PRO A 237 -1.46 -8.50 1.21
CA PRO A 237 -2.23 -8.12 0.04
C PRO A 237 -2.77 -6.69 0.10
N GLU A 238 -3.25 -6.27 1.27
CA GLU A 238 -3.70 -4.89 1.52
C GLU A 238 -2.55 -3.91 1.30
N ALA A 239 -1.40 -4.12 1.95
CA ALA A 239 -0.22 -3.26 1.82
C ALA A 239 0.31 -3.15 0.39
N THR A 240 0.38 -4.28 -0.31
CA THR A 240 0.81 -4.32 -1.72
C THR A 240 -0.18 -3.59 -2.61
N SER A 241 -1.49 -3.76 -2.39
CA SER A 241 -2.53 -3.09 -3.20
C SER A 241 -2.51 -1.57 -3.04
N GLN A 242 -2.21 -1.08 -1.84
CA GLN A 242 -2.00 0.35 -1.59
C GLN A 242 -0.78 0.88 -2.33
N ALA A 243 0.34 0.13 -2.33
CA ALA A 243 1.53 0.49 -3.08
C ALA A 243 1.29 0.49 -4.61
N VAL A 244 0.53 -0.49 -5.12
CA VAL A 244 0.08 -0.54 -6.53
C VAL A 244 -0.72 0.71 -6.88
N ALA A 245 -1.75 1.02 -6.09
CA ALA A 245 -2.59 2.19 -6.31
C ALA A 245 -1.77 3.49 -6.26
N LEU A 246 -0.85 3.59 -5.31
CA LEU A 246 0.02 4.74 -5.18
C LEU A 246 0.95 4.90 -6.39
N SER A 247 1.51 3.80 -6.90
CA SER A 247 2.31 3.80 -8.14
C SER A 247 1.51 4.30 -9.34
N GLU A 248 0.27 3.87 -9.52
CA GLU A 248 -0.57 4.31 -10.64
C GLU A 248 -0.95 5.80 -10.52
N VAL A 249 -1.27 6.29 -9.31
CA VAL A 249 -1.65 7.69 -9.09
C VAL A 249 -0.44 8.63 -9.21
N THR A 250 0.74 8.20 -8.77
CA THR A 250 1.99 8.99 -8.80
C THR A 250 2.75 8.88 -10.11
N GLY A 251 2.50 7.83 -10.90
CA GLY A 251 3.36 7.42 -11.99
C GLY A 251 4.73 6.90 -11.53
N SER A 252 4.95 6.69 -10.22
CA SER A 252 6.22 6.17 -9.72
C SER A 252 6.40 4.71 -10.12
N LYS A 253 7.56 4.39 -10.69
CA LYS A 253 7.95 3.00 -11.03
C LYS A 253 8.33 2.18 -9.80
N ALA A 254 8.60 2.82 -8.66
CA ALA A 254 9.00 2.14 -7.43
C ALA A 254 8.34 2.80 -6.21
N VAL A 255 7.79 2.00 -5.31
CA VAL A 255 7.13 2.46 -4.08
C VAL A 255 7.65 1.62 -2.91
N ARG A 256 8.34 2.26 -1.97
CA ARG A 256 8.72 1.67 -0.68
C ARG A 256 7.48 1.67 0.23
N TYR A 257 7.19 0.57 0.90
CA TYR A 257 6.03 0.45 1.78
C TYR A 257 6.26 -0.57 2.91
N CYS A 258 5.66 -0.31 4.07
CA CYS A 258 5.82 -1.14 5.25
C CYS A 258 4.49 -1.78 5.66
N LEU A 259 4.56 -2.95 6.26
CA LEU A 259 3.45 -3.55 7.00
C LEU A 259 3.88 -3.71 8.45
N SER A 260 3.06 -3.23 9.39
CA SER A 260 3.38 -3.36 10.81
C SER A 260 2.14 -3.46 11.69
N ASP A 261 2.27 -4.23 12.77
CA ASP A 261 1.31 -4.24 13.90
C ASP A 261 1.88 -3.52 15.13
N GLY A 262 2.83 -2.62 14.94
CA GLY A 262 3.57 -1.92 16.00
C GLY A 262 4.68 -2.76 16.63
N ARG A 263 4.53 -4.08 16.68
CA ARG A 263 5.55 -5.00 17.20
C ARG A 263 6.46 -5.52 16.09
N THR A 264 5.87 -5.98 15.01
CA THR A 264 6.56 -6.60 13.88
C THR A 264 6.49 -5.64 12.69
N TRP A 265 7.56 -5.58 11.91
CA TRP A 265 7.74 -4.66 10.80
C TRP A 265 8.27 -5.43 9.59
N ILE A 266 7.57 -5.33 8.46
CA ILE A 266 7.98 -5.91 7.19
C ILE A 266 8.20 -4.76 6.22
N PHE A 267 9.42 -4.64 5.72
CA PHE A 267 9.85 -3.64 4.76
C PHE A 267 9.78 -4.24 3.35
N SER A 268 8.87 -3.74 2.51
CA SER A 268 8.67 -4.21 1.13
C SER A 268 8.79 -3.13 0.04
N LEU A 269 9.15 -3.53 -1.17
CA LEU A 269 9.30 -2.66 -2.33
C LEU A 269 8.36 -3.11 -3.46
N PHE A 270 7.52 -2.21 -3.93
CA PHE A 270 6.73 -2.42 -5.15
C PHE A 270 7.46 -1.81 -6.35
N VAL A 271 7.48 -2.53 -7.47
CA VAL A 271 8.10 -2.11 -8.73
C VAL A 271 7.14 -2.35 -9.90
N LYS A 272 7.05 -1.35 -10.79
CA LYS A 272 6.36 -1.45 -12.08
C LYS A 272 7.36 -1.14 -13.19
N ASP A 273 7.60 -2.10 -14.08
CA ASP A 273 8.49 -1.92 -15.22
C ASP A 273 7.79 -1.23 -16.41
N GLU A 274 8.54 -0.98 -17.48
CA GLU A 274 8.04 -0.27 -18.66
C GLU A 274 7.03 -1.09 -19.48
N GLN A 275 7.09 -2.41 -19.34
CA GLN A 275 6.15 -3.35 -19.93
C GLN A 275 4.85 -3.47 -19.12
N GLY A 276 4.78 -2.80 -17.96
CA GLY A 276 3.64 -2.83 -17.06
C GLY A 276 3.59 -4.07 -16.17
N ARG A 277 4.67 -4.86 -16.11
CA ARG A 277 4.82 -5.95 -15.14
C ARG A 277 4.94 -5.35 -13.75
N ARG A 278 4.25 -5.96 -12.80
CA ARG A 278 4.18 -5.50 -11.42
C ARG A 278 4.84 -6.54 -10.52
N ILE A 279 5.78 -6.12 -9.68
CA ILE A 279 6.50 -7.00 -8.75
C ILE A 279 6.45 -6.40 -7.36
N SER A 280 6.06 -7.22 -6.38
CA SER A 280 6.13 -6.92 -4.96
C SER A 280 7.29 -7.71 -4.35
N TYR A 281 8.34 -7.02 -3.92
CA TYR A 281 9.46 -7.60 -3.18
C TYR A 281 9.17 -7.48 -1.68
N GLU A 282 8.92 -8.61 -1.03
CA GLU A 282 8.51 -8.67 0.37
C GLU A 282 9.68 -9.01 1.29
N GLY A 283 9.81 -8.24 2.37
CA GLY A 283 10.89 -8.39 3.35
C GLY A 283 10.69 -9.50 4.38
N ASP A 284 11.79 -9.84 5.05
CA ASP A 284 11.76 -10.63 6.29
C ASP A 284 11.27 -9.75 7.47
N PRO A 285 10.61 -10.31 8.49
CA PRO A 285 10.02 -9.54 9.58
C PRO A 285 11.07 -9.11 10.62
N PHE A 286 11.02 -7.84 11.03
CA PHE A 286 11.76 -7.28 12.16
C PHE A 286 10.82 -7.15 13.36
N THR A 287 11.16 -7.79 14.49
CA THR A 287 10.31 -7.78 15.68
C THR A 287 10.96 -6.97 16.79
N ILE A 288 10.23 -6.00 17.33
CA ILE A 288 10.58 -5.33 18.58
C ILE A 288 10.15 -6.24 19.73
N ILE A 289 11.13 -6.82 20.43
CA ILE A 289 10.83 -7.67 21.60
C ILE A 289 10.36 -6.78 22.74
N GLU A 290 9.19 -7.09 23.32
CA GLU A 290 8.64 -6.34 24.44
C GLU A 290 9.64 -6.15 25.58
N PRO A 291 9.68 -4.95 26.21
CA PRO A 291 10.68 -4.63 27.20
C PRO A 291 10.54 -5.53 28.44
N ARG A 292 11.58 -6.33 28.70
CA ARG A 292 11.75 -7.15 29.91
C ARG A 292 13.11 -6.82 30.55
N LEU A 293 13.23 -7.07 31.86
CA LEU A 293 14.46 -6.76 32.62
C LEU A 293 15.71 -7.48 32.07
N ASP A 294 15.53 -8.65 31.47
CA ASP A 294 16.58 -9.48 30.87
C ASP A 294 16.83 -9.20 29.37
N ALA A 295 16.01 -8.35 28.74
CA ALA A 295 16.03 -8.10 27.30
C ALA A 295 16.18 -6.61 26.94
N GLU A 296 16.61 -5.76 27.87
CA GLU A 296 16.67 -4.31 27.67
C GLU A 296 17.60 -3.88 26.52
N ASP A 297 18.78 -4.51 26.41
CA ASP A 297 19.72 -4.25 25.32
C ASP A 297 19.16 -4.69 23.96
N THR A 298 18.42 -5.80 23.95
CA THR A 298 17.79 -6.31 22.72
C THR A 298 16.67 -5.37 22.29
N PHE A 299 15.79 -4.96 23.21
CA PHE A 299 14.75 -3.97 22.94
C PHE A 299 15.31 -2.66 22.38
N LYS A 300 16.40 -2.14 22.96
CA LYS A 300 17.07 -0.94 22.48
C LYS A 300 17.60 -1.13 21.04
N LYS A 301 18.24 -2.26 20.78
CA LYS A 301 18.77 -2.61 19.44
C LYS A 301 17.64 -2.75 18.42
N ASP A 302 16.53 -3.38 18.78
CA ASP A 302 15.39 -3.58 17.88
C ASP A 302 14.75 -2.24 17.50
N ILE A 303 14.54 -1.34 18.48
CA ILE A 303 14.03 0.02 18.24
C ILE A 303 14.98 0.79 17.32
N GLN A 304 16.28 0.77 17.61
CA GLN A 304 17.27 1.45 16.78
C GLN A 304 17.22 0.90 15.35
N THR A 305 17.13 -0.42 15.19
CA THR A 305 17.06 -1.06 13.87
C THR A 305 15.86 -0.60 13.07
N VAL A 306 14.66 -0.63 13.66
CA VAL A 306 13.43 -0.20 12.98
C VAL A 306 13.46 1.30 12.67
N ALA A 307 13.87 2.14 13.62
CA ALA A 307 13.93 3.58 13.44
C ALA A 307 14.92 3.99 12.33
N GLU A 308 16.09 3.36 12.27
CA GLU A 308 17.12 3.62 11.25
C GLU A 308 16.69 3.13 9.85
N LEU A 309 16.09 1.94 9.76
CA LEU A 309 15.54 1.44 8.49
C LEU A 309 14.44 2.38 7.97
N LEU A 310 13.51 2.79 8.84
CA LEU A 310 12.43 3.69 8.47
C LEU A 310 12.96 5.08 8.11
N TYR A 311 13.94 5.60 8.85
CA TYR A 311 14.63 6.85 8.52
C TYR A 311 15.21 6.80 7.11
N HIS A 312 16.01 5.75 6.80
CA HIS A 312 16.57 5.56 5.46
C HIS A 312 15.48 5.56 4.40
N TRP A 313 14.39 4.85 4.62
CA TRP A 313 13.29 4.79 3.66
C TRP A 313 12.61 6.12 3.42
N VAL A 314 12.46 6.93 4.47
CA VAL A 314 11.82 8.25 4.40
C VAL A 314 12.70 9.27 3.70
N VAL A 315 14.03 9.26 3.90
CA VAL A 315 14.90 10.35 3.42
C VAL A 315 15.81 9.97 2.24
N SER A 316 16.03 8.68 1.99
CA SER A 316 16.97 8.20 0.97
C SER A 316 16.53 8.63 -0.43
N ASP A 317 17.42 9.34 -1.12
CA ASP A 317 17.32 9.68 -2.53
C ASP A 317 17.94 8.62 -3.45
N VAL A 318 18.49 7.55 -2.88
CA VAL A 318 19.00 6.40 -3.61
C VAL A 318 17.85 5.73 -4.35
N ASP A 319 18.08 5.43 -5.63
CA ASP A 319 17.17 4.64 -6.46
C ASP A 319 16.81 3.34 -5.73
N PRO A 320 15.52 3.08 -5.42
CA PRO A 320 15.10 1.88 -4.72
C PRO A 320 15.53 0.58 -5.41
N LEU A 321 15.74 0.56 -6.72
CA LEU A 321 16.22 -0.64 -7.42
C LEU A 321 17.71 -0.94 -7.18
N ASN A 322 18.47 0.06 -6.73
CA ASN A 322 19.92 0.01 -6.56
C ASN A 322 20.35 0.32 -5.11
N ASP A 323 19.44 0.22 -4.15
CA ASP A 323 19.68 0.54 -2.76
C ASP A 323 20.59 -0.52 -2.10
N PRO A 324 21.77 -0.14 -1.57
CA PRO A 324 22.72 -1.10 -1.01
C PRO A 324 22.23 -1.77 0.27
N LEU A 325 21.17 -1.25 0.90
CA LEU A 325 20.60 -1.77 2.13
C LEU A 325 19.87 -3.10 1.94
N TYR A 326 19.53 -3.47 0.70
CA TYR A 326 18.86 -4.74 0.40
C TYR A 326 19.27 -5.33 -0.93
N THR A 327 18.83 -6.57 -1.14
CA THR A 327 18.96 -7.29 -2.41
C THR A 327 17.60 -7.81 -2.83
N LEU A 328 17.30 -7.71 -4.11
CA LEU A 328 16.05 -8.16 -4.72
C LEU A 328 16.28 -9.54 -5.34
N LYS A 329 15.51 -10.55 -4.91
CA LYS A 329 15.71 -11.95 -5.29
C LYS A 329 14.38 -12.62 -5.63
N ASP A 330 14.43 -13.66 -6.46
CA ASP A 330 13.33 -14.61 -6.56
C ASP A 330 13.17 -15.37 -5.23
N PHE A 331 11.96 -15.87 -4.95
CA PHE A 331 11.71 -16.72 -3.79
C PHE A 331 12.38 -18.09 -3.92
#